data_AF-A0A5D0HZ99-F1
#
_entry.id   AF-A0A5D0HZ99-F1
#
_cell.length_a   1.000
_cell.length_b   1.000
_cell.length_c   1.000
_cell.angle_alpha   90.00
_cell.angle_beta   90.00
_cell.angle_gamma   90.00
#
_symmetry.space_group_name_H-M   'P 1'
#
loop_
_entity.id
_entity.type
_entity.pdbx_description
1 polymer ?
#
loop_
_entity_poly.entity_id
_entity_poly.type
_entity_poly.pdbx_seq_one_letter_code
_entity_poly.pdbx_strand_id
1 'polypeptide(L)'
;QDKAFPIAADQTISQPYTVAFQTELLQVNNGDKILEIGTGCGYQTAVLCELGAKVYSIERQNELFKITSKFLPKLGYRAKKLIFGDGYKGLPEE
;
A
#
# COMPACT_ATOMS: atom_id res chain seq x y z
N GLN A 1 13.34 4.83 14.08
CA GLN A 1 13.17 3.67 14.98
C GLN A 1 12.55 2.56 14.16
N ASP A 2 13.11 1.36 14.21
CA ASP A 2 12.58 0.19 13.50
C ASP A 2 11.58 -0.53 14.41
N LYS A 3 10.33 -0.08 14.37
CA LYS A 3 9.22 -0.64 15.15
C LYS A 3 7.89 -0.30 14.50
N ALA A 4 6.88 -1.07 14.87
CA ALA A 4 5.52 -0.85 14.41
C ALA A 4 4.94 0.34 15.19
N PHE A 5 4.18 1.21 14.52
CA PHE A 5 3.55 2.37 15.15
C PHE A 5 2.04 2.35 14.98
N PRO A 6 1.26 2.66 16.03
CA PRO A 6 -0.18 2.77 15.92
C PRO A 6 -0.56 3.92 14.99
N ILE A 7 -1.63 3.72 14.22
CA ILE A 7 -2.24 4.69 13.33
C ILE A 7 -3.76 4.74 13.60
N ALA A 8 -4.49 5.52 12.79
CA ALA A 8 -5.94 5.58 12.85
C ALA A 8 -6.59 4.19 12.69
N ALA A 9 -7.85 4.07 13.12
CA ALA A 9 -8.65 2.85 13.06
C ALA A 9 -8.00 1.62 13.74
N ASP A 10 -7.28 1.83 14.84
CA ASP A 10 -6.61 0.78 15.63
C ASP A 10 -5.67 -0.11 14.79
N GLN A 11 -5.14 0.42 13.69
CA GLN A 11 -4.18 -0.28 12.85
C GLN A 11 -2.75 0.09 13.25
N THR A 12 -1.78 -0.65 12.73
CA THR A 12 -0.36 -0.40 12.97
C THR A 12 0.37 -0.38 11.63
N ILE A 13 1.34 0.53 11.46
CA ILE A 13 2.25 0.46 10.32
C ILE A 13 3.22 -0.71 10.49
N SER A 14 3.48 -1.43 9.41
CA SER A 14 4.56 -2.42 9.37
C SER A 14 5.90 -1.76 9.67
N GLN A 15 6.79 -2.52 10.31
CA GLN A 15 8.16 -2.08 10.57
C GLN A 15 8.88 -1.82 9.23
N PRO A 16 9.74 -0.78 9.14
CA PRO A 16 10.55 -0.55 7.96
C PRO A 16 11.29 -1.79 7.45
N TYR A 17 11.85 -2.61 8.36
CA TYR A 17 12.49 -3.87 7.98
C TYR A 17 11.52 -4.84 7.30
N THR A 18 10.30 -5.00 7.83
CA THR A 18 9.28 -5.88 7.25
C THR A 18 8.91 -5.46 5.82
N VAL A 19 8.72 -4.16 5.59
CA VAL A 19 8.44 -3.61 4.26
C VAL A 19 9.57 -3.91 3.28
N ALA A 20 10.82 -3.68 3.69
CA ALA A 20 11.98 -3.98 2.86
C ALA A 20 12.07 -5.47 2.53
N PHE A 21 11.92 -6.34 3.53
CA PHE A 21 12.01 -7.80 3.38
C PHE A 21 10.89 -8.36 2.48
N GLN A 22 9.65 -7.90 2.64
CA GLN A 22 8.53 -8.29 1.77
C GLN A 22 8.76 -7.85 0.32
N THR A 23 9.29 -6.64 0.15
CA THR A 23 9.58 -6.07 -1.18
C THR A 23 10.72 -6.83 -1.88
N GLU A 24 11.76 -7.21 -1.13
CA GLU A 24 12.86 -8.03 -1.62
C GLU A 24 12.38 -9.41 -2.09
N LEU A 25 11.56 -10.09 -1.26
CA LEU A 25 10.99 -11.39 -1.60
C LEU A 25 10.07 -11.34 -2.83
N LEU A 26 9.39 -10.21 -3.05
CA LEU A 26 8.53 -10.00 -4.21
C LEU A 26 9.32 -9.81 -5.51
N GLN A 27 10.63 -9.52 -5.43
CA GLN A 27 11.52 -9.31 -6.59
C GLN A 27 10.96 -8.33 -7.62
N VAL A 28 10.47 -7.18 -7.12
CA VAL A 28 9.76 -6.18 -7.92
C VAL A 28 10.62 -5.64 -9.06
N ASN A 29 10.09 -5.70 -10.28
CA ASN A 29 10.66 -5.08 -11.47
C ASN A 29 9.84 -3.88 -11.91
N ASN A 30 10.49 -2.97 -12.63
CA ASN A 30 9.83 -1.80 -13.20
C ASN A 30 8.72 -2.25 -14.17
N GLY A 31 7.50 -1.75 -13.95
CA GLY A 31 6.34 -2.04 -14.76
C GLY A 31 5.47 -3.21 -14.29
N ASP A 32 5.90 -3.96 -13.27
CA ASP A 32 5.13 -5.07 -12.69
C ASP A 32 3.75 -4.61 -12.22
N LYS A 33 2.72 -5.42 -12.47
CA LYS A 33 1.36 -5.18 -11.93
C LYS A 33 1.25 -5.87 -10.58
N ILE A 34 1.04 -5.09 -9.52
CA ILE A 34 1.00 -5.60 -8.15
C ILE A 34 -0.34 -5.24 -7.52
N LEU A 35 -1.00 -6.24 -6.95
CA LEU A 35 -2.18 -6.06 -6.10
C LEU A 35 -1.75 -6.14 -4.63
N GLU A 36 -1.86 -5.01 -3.93
CA GLU A 36 -1.65 -4.88 -2.49
C GLU A 36 -3.00 -5.00 -1.77
N ILE A 37 -3.06 -5.88 -0.77
CA ILE A 37 -4.22 -6.03 0.11
C ILE A 37 -3.89 -5.41 1.47
N GLY A 38 -4.58 -4.32 1.79
CA GLY A 38 -4.34 -3.49 2.98
C GLY A 38 -3.42 -2.31 2.66
N THR A 39 -3.98 -1.23 2.10
CA THR A 39 -3.21 0.01 1.86
C THR A 39 -2.64 0.60 3.15
N GLY A 40 -3.40 0.53 4.25
CA GLY A 40 -3.01 1.06 5.56
C GLY A 40 -2.64 2.55 5.47
N CYS A 41 -1.44 2.87 5.96
CA CYS A 41 -0.87 4.22 5.86
C CYS A 41 -0.27 4.57 4.48
N GLY A 42 -0.18 3.61 3.55
CA GLY A 42 0.38 3.78 2.22
C GLY A 42 1.90 3.61 2.11
N TYR A 43 2.60 3.23 3.18
CA TYR A 43 4.07 3.15 3.15
C TYR A 43 4.58 2.08 2.16
N GLN A 44 4.05 0.85 2.23
CA GLN A 44 4.38 -0.21 1.27
C GLN A 44 3.97 0.20 -0.16
N THR A 45 2.77 0.77 -0.34
CA THR A 45 2.31 1.32 -1.62
C THR A 45 3.33 2.30 -2.22
N ALA A 46 3.86 3.23 -1.40
CA ALA A 46 4.84 4.22 -1.84
C ALA A 46 6.17 3.58 -2.26
N VAL A 47 6.68 2.60 -1.49
CA VAL A 47 7.89 1.85 -1.85
C VAL A 47 7.72 1.14 -3.18
N LEU A 48 6.60 0.44 -3.38
CA LEU A 48 6.32 -0.25 -4.64
C LEU A 48 6.20 0.73 -5.83
N CYS A 49 5.60 1.91 -5.61
CA CYS A 49 5.57 2.97 -6.62
C CYS A 49 6.97 3.51 -6.95
N GLU A 50 7.84 3.71 -5.96
CA GLU A 50 9.22 4.18 -6.16
C GLU A 50 10.03 3.18 -7.00
N LEU A 51 9.78 1.88 -6.84
CA LEU A 51 10.39 0.82 -7.66
C LEU A 51 9.82 0.72 -9.09
N GLY A 52 8.87 1.57 -9.45
CA GLY A 52 8.28 1.63 -10.80
C GLY A 52 7.14 0.63 -11.03
N ALA A 53 6.60 0.00 -9.99
CA ALA A 53 5.48 -0.91 -10.13
C ALA A 53 4.16 -0.17 -10.41
N LYS A 54 3.27 -0.85 -11.15
CA LYS A 54 1.87 -0.47 -11.36
C LYS A 54 1.03 -1.03 -10.21
N VAL A 55 0.97 -0.27 -9.12
CA VAL A 55 0.33 -0.71 -7.87
C VAL A 55 -1.17 -0.48 -7.89
N TYR A 56 -1.93 -1.51 -7.55
CA TYR A 56 -3.35 -1.48 -7.22
C TYR A 56 -3.47 -1.84 -5.74
N SER A 57 -4.16 -1.03 -4.94
CA SER A 57 -4.22 -1.26 -3.49
C SER A 57 -5.65 -1.18 -2.97
N ILE A 58 -6.02 -2.15 -2.13
CA ILE A 58 -7.36 -2.26 -1.52
C ILE A 58 -7.26 -2.00 -0.02
N GLU A 59 -8.09 -1.10 0.49
CA GLU A 59 -8.25 -0.85 1.94
C GLU A 59 -9.71 -1.05 2.36
N ARG A 60 -9.90 -1.80 3.44
CA ARG A 60 -11.24 -2.08 4.00
C ARG A 60 -11.66 -1.08 5.07
N GLN A 61 -10.71 -0.38 5.69
CA GLN A 61 -10.96 0.63 6.72
C GLN A 61 -11.18 2.00 6.09
N ASN A 62 -12.43 2.48 6.13
CA ASN A 62 -12.85 3.70 5.44
C ASN A 62 -12.09 4.95 5.88
N GLU A 63 -11.77 5.04 7.18
CA GLU A 63 -11.01 6.16 7.73
C GLU A 63 -9.60 6.21 7.14
N LEU A 64 -8.88 5.09 7.16
CA LEU A 64 -7.55 4.96 6.56
C LEU A 64 -7.58 5.21 5.06
N PHE A 65 -8.54 4.61 4.35
CA PHE A 65 -8.68 4.82 2.91
C PHE A 65 -8.80 6.31 2.57
N LYS A 66 -9.65 7.06 3.29
CA LYS A 66 -9.85 8.49 3.07
C LYS A 66 -8.59 9.32 3.33
N ILE A 67 -7.83 8.97 4.37
CA ILE A 67 -6.57 9.63 4.72
C ILE A 67 -5.54 9.33 3.63
N THR A 68 -5.25 8.05 3.39
CA THR A 68 -4.17 7.59 2.52
C THR A 68 -4.40 7.97 1.05
N SER A 69 -5.65 7.91 0.57
CA SER A 69 -5.98 8.33 -0.80
C SER A 69 -5.74 9.81 -1.08
N LYS A 70 -5.76 10.65 -0.04
CA LYS A 70 -5.40 12.08 -0.15
C LYS A 70 -3.93 12.33 0.16
N PHE A 71 -3.33 11.50 1.00
CA PHE A 71 -1.97 11.67 1.49
C PHE A 71 -0.92 11.25 0.45
N LEU A 72 -1.05 10.06 -0.16
CA LEU A 72 -0.08 9.55 -1.14
C LEU A 72 0.15 10.51 -2.32
N PRO A 73 -0.89 11.05 -2.98
CA PRO A 73 -0.68 11.98 -4.09
C PRO A 73 0.00 13.28 -3.69
N LYS A 74 -0.17 13.75 -2.44
CA LYS A 74 0.51 14.94 -1.93
C LYS A 74 2.01 14.73 -1.76
N LEU A 75 2.43 13.49 -1.53
CA LEU A 75 3.84 13.09 -1.48
C LEU A 75 4.42 12.80 -2.88
N GLY A 76 3.62 12.88 -3.94
CA GLY A 76 4.03 12.55 -5.30
C GLY A 76 3.82 11.08 -5.70
N TYR A 77 3.41 10.23 -4.76
CA TYR A 77 3.16 8.81 -5.03
C TYR A 77 1.75 8.59 -5.60
N ARG A 78 1.68 7.90 -6.74
CA ARG A 78 0.43 7.62 -7.45
C ARG A 78 0.33 6.15 -7.81
N ALA A 79 -0.38 5.40 -6.97
CA ALA A 79 -0.87 4.08 -7.34
C ALA A 79 -1.75 4.16 -8.61
N LYS A 80 -1.85 3.07 -9.36
CA LYS A 80 -2.79 2.96 -10.50
C LYS A 80 -4.23 3.02 -10.03
N LYS A 81 -4.54 2.39 -8.90
CA LYS A 81 -5.88 2.41 -8.30
C LYS A 81 -5.76 2.26 -6.79
N LEU A 82 -6.45 3.13 -6.06
CA LEU A 82 -6.73 2.95 -4.63
C LEU A 82 -8.21 2.63 -4.51
N ILE A 83 -8.53 1.54 -3.84
CA ILE A 83 -9.88 0.96 -3.80
C ILE A 83 -10.30 0.85 -2.35
N PHE A 84 -11.47 1.41 -2.03
CA PHE A 84 -12.14 1.09 -0.79
C PHE A 84 -12.95 -0.19 -1.00
N GLY A 85 -12.62 -1.26 -0.29
CA GLY A 85 -13.29 -2.53 -0.52
C GLY A 85 -12.74 -3.71 0.25
N ASP A 86 -13.30 -4.86 -0.06
CA ASP A 86 -12.95 -6.13 0.55
C ASP A 86 -11.83 -6.81 -0.24
N GLY A 87 -10.64 -6.87 0.35
CA GLY A 87 -9.46 -7.49 -0.26
C GLY A 87 -9.60 -8.99 -0.53
N TYR A 88 -10.51 -9.70 0.15
CA TYR A 88 -10.77 -11.12 -0.13
C TYR A 88 -11.31 -11.36 -1.54
N LYS A 89 -11.92 -10.35 -2.16
CA LYS A 89 -12.46 -10.42 -3.52
C LYS A 89 -11.38 -10.21 -4.59
N GLY A 90 -10.19 -9.79 -4.20
CA GLY A 90 -9.14 -9.39 -5.13
C GLY A 90 -9.58 -8.26 -6.06
N LEU A 91 -9.04 -8.25 -7.28
CA LEU A 91 -9.37 -7.28 -8.32
C LEU A 91 -9.42 -7.96 -9.70
N PRO A 92 -10.45 -8.79 -9.98
CA PRO A 92 -10.49 -9.63 -11.18
C PRO A 92 -10.70 -8.87 -12.50
N GLU A 93 -11.09 -7.60 -12.44
CA GLU A 93 -11.41 -6.77 -13.62
C GLU A 93 -10.19 -6.04 -14.21
N GLU A 94 -8.99 -6.26 -13.69
CA GLU A 94 -7.74 -5.54 -14.06
C GLU A 94 -6.60 -6.49 -14.46
#